data_AF-A0A1Q5KAU3-F1
#
_entry.id   AF-A0A1Q5KAU3-F1
#
_cell.length_a   1.000
_cell.length_b   1.000
_cell.length_c   1.000
_cell.angle_alpha   90.00
_cell.angle_beta   90.00
_cell.angle_gamma   90.00
#
_symmetry.space_group_name_H-M   'P 1'
#
loop_
_entity.id
_entity.type
_entity.pdbx_description
1 polymer ?
#
loop_
_entity_poly.entity_id
_entity_poly.type
_entity_poly.pdbx_seq_one_letter_code
_entity_poly.pdbx_strand_id
1 'polypeptide(L)'
;MSAISLRGPERLVVRQQRLVLWVSGALALAGIALVAGAWWFTSSAADDFAGTGCSVRHTVPGCGIQVRHVLSIELHYRRLFDYAGPVMAALPALIGLFVAGPVIGRELEDGTYRLSWSQSVSPARWLAAKLAVPGALTTAGVAVLSAVYAWGWSRTYETNYPSQSSEPLVYGAMGPVPVASALLGLALGALIALLLRRTLASMALTVAVSLALIVAREAVRPGGPFWPLQLTETGILVALAAAVTALAFRVLRRYHA
;
A
#
# COMPACT_ATOMS: atom_id res chain seq x y z
N MET A 1 -29.56 0.95 -8.20
CA MET A 1 -28.26 0.58 -7.59
C MET A 1 -28.32 -0.89 -7.22
N SER A 2 -27.88 -1.78 -8.10
CA SER A 2 -27.89 -3.22 -7.84
C SER A 2 -26.87 -3.52 -6.74
N ALA A 3 -27.35 -4.00 -5.59
CA ALA A 3 -26.46 -4.46 -4.52
C ALA A 3 -25.50 -5.51 -5.10
N ILE A 4 -24.20 -5.32 -4.90
CA ILE A 4 -23.17 -6.27 -5.33
C ILE A 4 -23.46 -7.60 -4.65
N SER A 5 -24.08 -8.53 -5.39
CA SER A 5 -24.41 -9.87 -4.90
C SER A 5 -23.14 -10.72 -4.93
N LEU A 6 -22.36 -10.65 -3.85
CA LEU A 6 -21.21 -11.55 -3.63
C LEU A 6 -21.68 -13.01 -3.68
N ARG A 7 -21.06 -13.81 -4.55
CA ARG A 7 -21.40 -15.24 -4.69
C ARG A 7 -20.77 -16.03 -3.53
N GLY A 8 -21.29 -17.25 -3.28
CA GLY A 8 -20.92 -18.11 -2.13
C GLY A 8 -19.46 -18.01 -1.65
N PRO A 9 -18.46 -18.34 -2.49
CA PRO A 9 -17.05 -18.35 -2.06
C PRO A 9 -16.49 -16.95 -1.74
N GLU A 10 -16.92 -15.91 -2.45
CA GLU A 10 -16.48 -14.52 -2.20
C GLU A 10 -16.99 -14.04 -0.84
N ARG A 11 -18.25 -14.36 -0.51
CA ARG A 11 -18.87 -14.01 0.77
C ARG A 11 -18.16 -14.70 1.94
N LEU A 12 -17.67 -15.93 1.74
CA LEU A 12 -16.93 -16.67 2.75
C LEU A 12 -15.58 -15.99 3.06
N VAL A 13 -14.82 -15.59 2.02
CA VAL A 13 -13.55 -14.88 2.17
C VAL A 13 -13.73 -13.59 2.97
N VAL A 14 -14.74 -12.79 2.64
CA VAL A 14 -15.04 -11.54 3.37
C VAL A 14 -15.35 -11.82 4.84
N ARG A 15 -16.14 -12.85 5.15
CA ARG A 15 -16.48 -13.21 6.53
C ARG A 15 -15.26 -13.70 7.31
N GLN A 16 -14.43 -14.54 6.69
CA GLN A 16 -13.22 -15.07 7.31
C GLN A 16 -12.21 -13.95 7.61
N GLN A 17 -12.11 -12.94 6.73
CA GLN A 17 -11.17 -11.83 6.87
C GLN A 17 -11.77 -10.59 7.51
N ARG A 18 -13.00 -10.63 8.06
CA ARG A 18 -13.71 -9.44 8.54
C ARG A 18 -12.87 -8.56 9.47
N LEU A 19 -12.12 -9.17 10.40
CA LEU A 19 -11.31 -8.42 11.37
C LEU A 19 -10.13 -7.73 10.68
N VAL A 20 -9.46 -8.40 9.75
CA VAL A 20 -8.39 -7.80 8.94
C VAL A 20 -8.95 -6.63 8.13
N LEU A 21 -10.14 -6.77 7.55
CA LEU A 21 -10.80 -5.69 6.81
C LEU A 21 -11.13 -4.49 7.70
N TRP A 22 -11.69 -4.71 8.89
CA TRP A 22 -12.01 -3.65 9.84
C TRP A 22 -10.74 -2.95 10.34
N VAL A 23 -9.71 -3.70 10.71
CA VAL A 23 -8.44 -3.14 11.20
C VAL A 23 -7.76 -2.33 10.09
N SER A 24 -7.64 -2.88 8.89
CA SER A 24 -7.04 -2.17 7.75
C SER A 24 -7.85 -0.92 7.37
N GLY A 25 -9.18 -1.00 7.40
CA GLY A 25 -10.05 0.15 7.15
C GLY A 25 -9.89 1.24 8.22
N ALA A 26 -9.85 0.87 9.49
CA ALA A 26 -9.64 1.80 10.61
C ALA A 26 -8.26 2.46 10.54
N LEU A 27 -7.21 1.69 10.23
CA LEU A 27 -5.85 2.22 10.05
C LEU A 27 -5.78 3.20 8.87
N ALA A 28 -6.44 2.87 7.75
CA ALA A 28 -6.49 3.77 6.60
C ALA A 28 -7.21 5.09 6.95
N LEU A 29 -8.37 5.01 7.61
CA LEU A 29 -9.10 6.20 8.07
C LEU A 29 -8.30 7.03 9.07
N ALA A 30 -7.60 6.39 10.01
CA ALA A 30 -6.73 7.08 10.95
C ALA A 30 -5.58 7.80 10.24
N GLY A 31 -4.96 7.17 9.24
CA GLY A 31 -3.93 7.80 8.41
C GLY A 31 -4.46 9.01 7.63
N ILE A 32 -5.66 8.92 7.06
CA ILE A 32 -6.31 10.03 6.35
C ILE A 32 -6.59 11.19 7.31
N ALA A 33 -7.19 10.90 8.47
CA ALA A 33 -7.48 11.90 9.49
C ALA A 33 -6.19 12.55 10.01
N LEU A 34 -5.12 11.78 10.17
CA LEU A 34 -3.81 12.28 10.59
C LEU A 34 -3.23 13.27 9.57
N VAL A 35 -3.22 12.94 8.28
CA VAL A 35 -2.68 13.82 7.23
C VAL A 35 -3.52 15.09 7.10
N ALA A 36 -4.85 14.96 7.09
CA ALA A 36 -5.76 16.10 7.00
C ALA A 36 -5.66 17.00 8.24
N GLY A 37 -5.62 16.42 9.44
CA GLY A 37 -5.49 17.16 10.70
C GLY A 37 -4.13 17.82 10.85
N ALA A 38 -3.04 17.14 10.43
CA ALA A 38 -1.71 17.72 10.43
C ALA A 38 -1.63 18.92 9.48
N TRP A 39 -2.21 18.81 8.26
CA TRP A 39 -2.27 19.94 7.34
C TRP A 39 -3.08 21.10 7.91
N TRP A 40 -4.29 20.82 8.43
CA TRP A 40 -5.13 21.83 9.07
C TRP A 40 -4.40 22.59 10.16
N PHE A 41 -3.69 21.87 11.04
CA PHE A 41 -2.92 22.48 12.11
C PHE A 41 -1.76 23.33 11.57
N THR A 42 -1.02 22.83 10.58
CA THR A 42 0.10 23.57 9.96
C THR A 42 -0.38 24.83 9.23
N SER A 43 -1.47 24.74 8.45
CA SER A 43 -2.02 25.90 7.74
C SER A 43 -2.56 26.95 8.70
N SER A 44 -3.26 26.53 9.77
CA SER A 44 -3.77 27.46 10.79
C SER A 44 -2.62 28.19 11.50
N ALA A 45 -1.53 27.48 11.83
CA ALA A 45 -0.35 28.08 12.45
C ALA A 45 0.36 29.06 11.49
N ALA A 46 0.34 28.80 10.18
CA ALA A 46 0.88 29.70 9.18
C ALA A 46 0.03 30.97 9.03
N ASP A 47 -1.30 30.86 9.06
CA ASP A 47 -2.22 31.99 9.05
C ASP A 47 -2.06 32.88 10.29
N ASP A 48 -1.98 32.26 11.48
CA ASP A 48 -1.70 32.97 12.74
C ASP A 48 -0.35 33.70 12.69
N PHE A 49 0.69 33.04 12.16
CA PHE A 49 2.01 33.63 11.98
C PHE A 49 1.99 34.82 11.02
N ALA A 50 1.24 34.73 9.91
CA ALA A 50 1.10 35.82 8.95
C ALA A 50 0.46 37.07 9.59
N GLY A 51 -0.46 36.89 10.55
CA GLY A 51 -1.07 37.98 11.30
C GLY A 51 -0.13 38.73 12.26
N THR A 52 1.05 38.18 12.58
CA THR A 52 2.00 38.79 13.53
C THR A 52 2.88 39.89 12.94
N GLY A 53 2.96 40.00 11.60
CA GLY A 53 3.90 40.89 10.92
C GLY A 53 5.37 40.43 10.95
N CYS A 54 5.67 39.29 11.58
CA CYS A 54 6.98 38.65 11.54
C CYS A 54 7.25 38.02 10.16
N SER A 55 8.52 37.82 9.82
CA SER A 55 8.92 37.18 8.56
C SER A 55 9.97 36.10 8.81
N VAL A 56 9.87 35.01 8.05
CA VAL A 56 10.90 33.96 7.97
C VAL A 56 12.03 34.37 7.01
N ARG A 57 11.71 35.15 5.96
CA ARG A 57 12.66 35.56 4.92
C ARG A 57 13.47 36.78 5.29
N HIS A 58 12.91 37.66 6.13
CA HIS A 58 13.53 38.91 6.55
C HIS A 58 13.66 38.95 8.07
N THR A 59 14.82 39.39 8.55
CA THR A 59 15.06 39.50 10.00
C THR A 59 14.23 40.63 10.59
N VAL A 60 13.27 40.28 11.45
CA VAL A 60 12.48 41.23 12.25
C VAL A 60 12.90 41.11 13.72
N PRO A 61 13.37 42.21 14.37
CA PRO A 61 13.74 42.17 15.79
C PRO A 61 12.58 41.72 16.68
N GLY A 62 12.85 40.83 17.63
CA GLY A 62 11.84 40.32 18.58
C GLY A 62 10.98 39.16 18.08
N CYS A 63 11.08 38.76 16.80
CA CYS A 63 10.26 37.69 16.21
C CYS A 63 10.85 36.26 16.30
N GLY A 64 11.99 36.09 16.99
CA GLY A 64 12.73 34.83 16.98
C GLY A 64 11.94 33.62 17.50
N ILE A 65 11.09 33.82 18.52
CA ILE A 65 10.27 32.75 19.10
C ILE A 65 9.14 32.33 18.14
N GLN A 66 8.48 33.30 17.52
CA GLN A 66 7.38 33.10 16.58
C GLN A 66 7.86 32.37 15.33
N VAL A 67 9.00 32.81 14.76
CA VAL A 67 9.64 32.16 13.61
C VAL A 67 10.05 30.73 13.96
N ARG A 68 10.65 30.51 15.14
CA ARG A 68 11.02 29.16 15.57
C ARG A 68 9.81 28.26 15.76
N HIS A 69 8.71 28.79 16.30
CA HIS A 69 7.48 28.04 16.51
C HIS A 69 6.88 27.54 15.19
N VAL A 70 6.66 28.43 14.22
CA VAL A 70 6.08 28.04 12.91
C VAL A 70 6.98 27.05 12.16
N LEU A 71 8.29 27.30 12.12
CA LEU A 71 9.23 26.38 11.47
C LEU A 71 9.27 25.01 12.15
N SER A 72 9.14 24.96 13.48
CA SER A 72 9.09 23.68 14.18
C SER A 72 7.83 22.88 13.80
N ILE A 73 6.68 23.53 13.63
CA ILE A 73 5.43 22.88 13.20
C ILE A 73 5.57 22.34 11.78
N GLU A 74 6.06 23.17 10.85
CA GLU A 74 6.27 22.76 9.46
C GLU A 74 7.28 21.61 9.34
N LEU A 75 8.31 21.59 10.19
CA LEU A 75 9.27 20.47 10.23
C LEU A 75 8.61 19.16 10.70
N HIS A 76 7.72 19.21 11.70
CA HIS A 76 6.95 18.03 12.12
C HIS A 76 5.99 17.56 11.02
N TYR A 77 5.39 18.50 10.28
CA TYR A 77 4.58 18.19 9.11
C TYR A 77 5.39 17.46 8.03
N ARG A 78 6.61 17.94 7.71
CA ARG A 78 7.52 17.22 6.80
C ARG A 78 7.85 15.81 7.31
N ARG A 79 8.19 15.67 8.59
CA ARG A 79 8.55 14.37 9.19
C ARG A 79 7.43 13.34 9.09
N LEU A 80 6.16 13.76 9.10
CA LEU A 80 5.03 12.86 8.86
C LEU A 80 5.20 12.07 7.54
N PHE A 81 5.67 12.74 6.48
CA PHE A 81 5.90 12.10 5.17
C PHE A 81 7.17 11.27 5.14
N ASP A 82 8.21 11.67 5.88
CA ASP A 82 9.44 10.87 6.06
C ASP A 82 9.12 9.53 6.73
N TYR A 83 8.17 9.49 7.67
CA TYR A 83 7.72 8.24 8.31
C TYR A 83 6.65 7.48 7.50
N ALA A 84 5.75 8.19 6.81
CA ALA A 84 4.70 7.56 6.02
C ALA A 84 5.24 6.88 4.75
N GLY A 85 6.32 7.41 4.15
CA GLY A 85 6.94 6.85 2.94
C GLY A 85 7.38 5.38 3.11
N PRO A 86 8.18 5.04 4.13
CA PRO A 86 8.55 3.65 4.44
C PRO A 86 7.35 2.72 4.68
N VAL A 87 6.29 3.22 5.33
CA VAL A 87 5.07 2.44 5.57
C VAL A 87 4.40 2.09 4.24
N MET A 88 4.27 3.07 3.33
CA MET A 88 3.73 2.86 1.99
C MET A 88 4.60 1.89 1.17
N ALA A 89 5.93 2.00 1.28
CA ALA A 89 6.87 1.10 0.61
C ALA A 89 6.78 -0.35 1.12
N ALA A 90 6.41 -0.55 2.40
CA ALA A 90 6.27 -1.87 3.00
C ALA A 90 4.92 -2.57 2.68
N LEU A 91 3.93 -1.85 2.16
CA LEU A 91 2.58 -2.40 1.86
C LEU A 91 2.60 -3.69 1.04
N PRO A 92 3.40 -3.86 -0.03
CA PRO A 92 3.46 -5.10 -0.80
C PRO A 92 3.82 -6.32 0.07
N ALA A 93 4.83 -6.17 0.93
CA ALA A 93 5.26 -7.23 1.83
C ALA A 93 4.19 -7.53 2.88
N LEU A 94 3.57 -6.50 3.47
CA LEU A 94 2.52 -6.66 4.48
C LEU A 94 1.26 -7.32 3.90
N ILE A 95 0.87 -6.97 2.67
CA ILE A 95 -0.29 -7.55 1.99
C ILE A 95 -0.01 -9.01 1.62
N GLY A 96 1.16 -9.30 1.05
CA GLY A 96 1.56 -10.68 0.78
C GLY A 96 1.60 -11.54 2.06
N LEU A 97 2.16 -10.98 3.13
CA LEU A 97 2.34 -11.61 4.45
C LEU A 97 1.02 -11.91 5.16
N PHE A 98 0.12 -10.94 5.27
CA PHE A 98 -1.07 -11.05 6.12
C PHE A 98 -2.36 -11.36 5.36
N VAL A 99 -2.37 -11.16 4.04
CA VAL A 99 -3.58 -11.34 3.23
C VAL A 99 -3.47 -12.59 2.36
N ALA A 100 -2.49 -12.67 1.45
CA ALA A 100 -2.41 -13.80 0.52
C ALA A 100 -1.95 -15.11 1.19
N GLY A 101 -0.84 -15.04 1.95
CA GLY A 101 -0.23 -16.21 2.58
C GLY A 101 -1.19 -16.98 3.51
N PRO A 102 -1.85 -16.35 4.49
CA PRO A 102 -2.75 -17.03 5.41
C PRO A 102 -4.04 -17.51 4.75
N VAL A 103 -4.63 -16.77 3.81
CA VAL A 103 -5.91 -17.15 3.17
C VAL A 103 -5.79 -18.40 2.32
N ILE A 104 -4.65 -18.56 1.63
CA ILE A 104 -4.39 -19.71 0.76
C ILE A 104 -3.65 -20.79 1.52
N GLY A 105 -2.57 -20.43 2.23
CA GLY A 105 -1.72 -21.36 2.96
C GLY A 105 -2.47 -22.13 4.04
N ARG A 106 -3.35 -21.48 4.83
CA ARG A 106 -4.06 -22.17 5.93
C ARG A 106 -4.97 -23.25 5.40
N GLU A 107 -5.72 -22.95 4.34
CA GLU A 107 -6.62 -23.96 3.78
C GLU A 107 -5.89 -25.13 3.13
N LEU A 108 -4.70 -24.88 2.55
CA LEU A 108 -3.85 -25.92 2.00
C LEU A 108 -3.21 -26.79 3.08
N GLU A 109 -2.76 -26.16 4.18
CA GLU A 109 -2.15 -26.83 5.34
C GLU A 109 -3.17 -27.67 6.10
N ASP A 110 -4.36 -27.12 6.37
CA ASP A 110 -5.44 -27.80 7.09
C ASP A 110 -6.22 -28.80 6.19
N GLY A 111 -5.97 -28.79 4.88
CA GLY A 111 -6.65 -29.68 3.92
C GLY A 111 -8.11 -29.33 3.63
N THR A 112 -8.63 -28.23 4.18
CA THR A 112 -10.03 -27.78 4.02
C THR A 112 -10.40 -27.46 2.58
N TYR A 113 -9.40 -27.18 1.72
CA TYR A 113 -9.59 -26.99 0.28
C TYR A 113 -10.33 -28.17 -0.38
N ARG A 114 -10.14 -29.41 0.10
CA ARG A 114 -10.78 -30.61 -0.46
C ARG A 114 -12.30 -30.59 -0.35
N LEU A 115 -12.82 -30.11 0.79
CA LEU A 115 -14.27 -29.95 1.00
C LEU A 115 -14.84 -28.87 0.08
N SER A 116 -14.10 -27.78 -0.12
CA SER A 116 -14.56 -26.70 -1.01
C SER A 116 -14.66 -27.17 -2.47
N TRP A 117 -13.72 -28.02 -2.91
CA TRP A 117 -13.68 -28.53 -4.28
C TRP A 117 -14.69 -29.64 -4.54
N SER A 118 -15.07 -30.42 -3.54
CA SER A 118 -16.13 -31.43 -3.68
C SER A 118 -17.53 -30.80 -3.72
N GLN A 119 -17.73 -29.62 -3.10
CA GLN A 119 -19.01 -28.94 -3.04
C GLN A 119 -19.22 -27.91 -4.18
N SER A 120 -19.10 -28.35 -5.44
CA SER A 120 -19.44 -27.61 -6.67
C SER A 120 -18.56 -26.41 -7.06
N VAL A 121 -17.47 -26.12 -6.32
CA VAL A 121 -16.53 -25.04 -6.66
C VAL A 121 -15.31 -25.62 -7.37
N SER A 122 -15.06 -25.23 -8.63
CA SER A 122 -13.84 -25.65 -9.32
C SER A 122 -12.59 -25.00 -8.69
N PRO A 123 -11.41 -25.65 -8.75
CA PRO A 123 -10.16 -25.10 -8.21
C PRO A 123 -9.85 -23.70 -8.73
N ALA A 124 -10.07 -23.46 -10.03
CA ALA A 124 -9.86 -22.14 -10.63
C ALA A 124 -10.82 -21.08 -10.06
N ARG A 125 -12.09 -21.42 -9.84
CA ARG A 125 -13.07 -20.49 -9.23
C ARG A 125 -12.73 -20.22 -7.76
N TRP A 126 -12.23 -21.22 -7.04
CA TRP A 126 -11.75 -21.07 -5.66
C TRP A 126 -10.58 -20.08 -5.58
N LEU A 127 -9.55 -20.25 -6.43
CA LEU A 127 -8.39 -19.34 -6.43
C LEU A 127 -8.78 -17.93 -6.91
N ALA A 128 -9.64 -17.83 -7.94
CA ALA A 128 -10.13 -16.55 -8.43
C ALA A 128 -10.85 -15.77 -7.32
N ALA A 129 -11.74 -16.40 -6.54
CA ALA A 129 -12.41 -15.73 -5.43
C ALA A 129 -11.43 -15.26 -4.34
N LYS A 130 -10.40 -16.06 -4.03
CA LYS A 130 -9.36 -15.73 -3.04
C LYS A 130 -8.41 -14.62 -3.49
N LEU A 131 -8.33 -14.33 -4.79
CA LEU A 131 -7.51 -13.24 -5.33
C LEU A 131 -8.32 -11.99 -5.67
N ALA A 132 -9.53 -12.15 -6.22
CA ALA A 132 -10.35 -11.04 -6.69
C ALA A 132 -10.80 -10.14 -5.52
N VAL A 133 -11.27 -10.73 -4.42
CA VAL A 133 -11.75 -9.95 -3.27
C VAL A 133 -10.60 -9.17 -2.61
N PRO A 134 -9.48 -9.81 -2.22
CA PRO A 134 -8.36 -9.05 -1.65
C PRO A 134 -7.69 -8.12 -2.65
N GLY A 135 -7.65 -8.49 -3.93
CA GLY A 135 -7.13 -7.66 -5.02
C GLY A 135 -7.90 -6.36 -5.16
N ALA A 136 -9.23 -6.44 -5.26
CA ALA A 136 -10.08 -5.25 -5.36
C ALA A 136 -9.95 -4.32 -4.14
N LEU A 137 -9.94 -4.89 -2.94
CA LEU A 137 -9.78 -4.14 -1.69
C LEU A 137 -8.40 -3.51 -1.57
N THR A 138 -7.36 -4.23 -1.97
CA THR A 138 -5.97 -3.73 -2.03
C THR A 138 -5.87 -2.56 -3.00
N THR A 139 -6.41 -2.72 -4.22
CA THR A 139 -6.42 -1.65 -5.22
C THR A 139 -7.12 -0.41 -4.70
N ALA A 140 -8.34 -0.55 -4.17
CA ALA A 140 -9.11 0.58 -3.67
C ALA A 140 -8.42 1.26 -2.46
N GLY A 141 -8.00 0.49 -1.46
CA GLY A 141 -7.39 1.01 -0.24
C GLY A 141 -6.05 1.70 -0.51
N VAL A 142 -5.16 1.06 -1.27
CA VAL A 142 -3.83 1.62 -1.58
C VAL A 142 -3.95 2.81 -2.53
N ALA A 143 -4.92 2.84 -3.45
CA ALA A 143 -5.15 4.01 -4.29
C ALA A 143 -5.60 5.23 -3.47
N VAL A 144 -6.50 5.03 -2.50
CA VAL A 144 -6.92 6.11 -1.59
C VAL A 144 -5.75 6.61 -0.75
N LEU A 145 -4.98 5.70 -0.15
CA LEU A 145 -3.81 6.07 0.65
C LEU A 145 -2.75 6.81 -0.18
N SER A 146 -2.49 6.34 -1.41
CA SER A 146 -1.56 7.00 -2.35
C SER A 146 -2.05 8.40 -2.72
N ALA A 147 -3.35 8.57 -2.99
CA ALA A 147 -3.93 9.88 -3.31
C ALA A 147 -3.85 10.85 -2.13
N VAL A 148 -4.11 10.37 -0.91
CA VAL A 148 -4.02 11.18 0.32
C VAL A 148 -2.58 11.56 0.64
N TYR A 149 -1.64 10.62 0.47
CA TYR A 149 -0.21 10.90 0.59
C TYR A 149 0.21 11.95 -0.44
N ALA A 150 -0.16 11.79 -1.72
CA ALA A 150 0.17 12.74 -2.79
C ALA A 150 -0.41 14.14 -2.51
N TRP A 151 -1.65 14.20 -2.05
CA TRP A 151 -2.31 15.46 -1.67
C TRP A 151 -1.59 16.14 -0.51
N GLY A 152 -1.37 15.46 0.61
CA GLY A 152 -0.67 16.03 1.76
C GLY A 152 0.76 16.42 1.42
N TRP A 153 1.48 15.57 0.68
CA TRP A 153 2.83 15.83 0.24
C TRP A 153 2.92 17.08 -0.64
N SER A 154 1.95 17.30 -1.54
CA SER A 154 1.90 18.50 -2.39
C SER A 154 1.83 19.80 -1.59
N ARG A 155 1.27 19.75 -0.38
CA ARG A 155 1.21 20.90 0.53
C ARG A 155 2.55 21.24 1.18
N THR A 156 3.53 20.34 1.15
CA THR A 156 4.88 20.65 1.67
C THR A 156 5.55 21.80 0.90
N TYR A 157 5.16 22.03 -0.36
CA TYR A 157 5.62 23.19 -1.15
C TYR A 157 5.09 24.54 -0.66
N GLU A 158 4.02 24.53 0.15
CA GLU A 158 3.47 25.74 0.78
C GLU A 158 4.20 26.08 2.09
N THR A 159 5.12 25.21 2.55
CA THR A 159 5.90 25.37 3.79
C THR A 159 7.35 25.74 3.51
N ASN A 160 8.12 26.07 4.55
CA ASN A 160 9.56 26.32 4.45
C ASN A 160 10.41 25.04 4.40
N TYR A 161 9.80 23.86 4.46
CA TYR A 161 10.46 22.56 4.36
C TYR A 161 9.92 21.73 3.18
N PRO A 162 10.06 22.20 1.92
CA PRO A 162 9.63 21.43 0.77
C PRO A 162 10.41 20.12 0.68
N SER A 163 9.72 19.08 0.21
CA SER A 163 10.33 17.78 -0.08
C SER A 163 10.28 17.51 -1.57
N GLN A 164 11.33 16.88 -2.11
CA GLN A 164 11.43 16.65 -3.55
C GLN A 164 10.73 15.36 -3.94
N SER A 165 10.04 15.36 -5.08
CA SER A 165 9.38 14.15 -5.61
C SER A 165 10.36 13.07 -6.06
N SER A 166 11.62 13.43 -6.25
CA SER A 166 12.71 12.51 -6.62
C SER A 166 13.21 11.67 -5.45
N GLU A 167 12.93 12.07 -4.20
CA GLU A 167 13.31 11.30 -3.01
C GLU A 167 12.71 9.88 -3.08
N PRO A 168 13.50 8.81 -2.87
CA PRO A 168 13.08 7.42 -3.07
C PRO A 168 11.74 7.05 -2.42
N LEU A 169 11.61 7.37 -1.14
CA LEU A 169 10.45 7.00 -0.31
C LEU A 169 9.21 7.83 -0.66
N VAL A 170 9.40 9.08 -1.11
CA VAL A 170 8.32 9.94 -1.58
C VAL A 170 7.81 9.43 -2.93
N TYR A 171 8.73 9.17 -3.85
CA TYR A 171 8.44 8.66 -5.17
C TYR A 171 7.63 7.36 -5.11
N GLY A 172 8.08 6.39 -4.29
CA GLY A 172 7.45 5.09 -4.16
C GLY A 172 6.12 5.09 -3.39
N ALA A 173 5.79 6.18 -2.68
CA ALA A 173 4.60 6.29 -1.84
C ALA A 173 3.39 6.94 -2.53
N MET A 174 3.60 7.59 -3.68
CA MET A 174 2.54 8.28 -4.42
C MET A 174 2.39 7.77 -5.87
N GLY A 175 1.27 8.12 -6.48
CA GLY A 175 0.94 7.70 -7.83
C GLY A 175 0.47 6.23 -7.92
N PRO A 176 0.54 5.61 -9.11
CA PRO A 176 0.08 4.24 -9.33
C PRO A 176 1.07 3.15 -8.88
N VAL A 177 2.37 3.44 -8.72
CA VAL A 177 3.40 2.47 -8.31
C VAL A 177 3.06 1.71 -7.00
N PRO A 178 2.61 2.35 -5.91
CA PRO A 178 2.21 1.64 -4.69
C PRO A 178 1.14 0.58 -4.93
N VAL A 179 0.15 0.89 -5.76
CA VAL A 179 -0.97 -0.01 -6.09
C VAL A 179 -0.48 -1.23 -6.86
N ALA A 180 0.33 -1.01 -7.90
CA ALA A 180 0.91 -2.09 -8.69
C ALA A 180 1.84 -2.97 -7.86
N SER A 181 2.64 -2.36 -6.98
CA SER A 181 3.52 -3.08 -6.05
C SER A 181 2.71 -3.94 -5.08
N ALA A 182 1.63 -3.41 -4.52
CA ALA A 182 0.74 -4.13 -3.60
C ALA A 182 0.07 -5.35 -4.27
N LEU A 183 -0.37 -5.22 -5.51
CA LEU A 183 -0.91 -6.32 -6.30
C LEU A 183 0.14 -7.39 -6.61
N LEU A 184 1.38 -6.98 -6.90
CA LEU A 184 2.49 -7.92 -7.08
C LEU A 184 2.77 -8.70 -5.79
N GLY A 185 2.80 -8.03 -4.64
CA GLY A 185 2.95 -8.68 -3.33
C GLY A 185 1.85 -9.70 -3.03
N LEU A 186 0.59 -9.35 -3.34
CA LEU A 186 -0.55 -10.27 -3.24
C LEU A 186 -0.38 -11.51 -4.14
N ALA A 187 0.02 -11.31 -5.41
CA ALA A 187 0.21 -12.39 -6.37
C ALA A 187 1.38 -13.31 -5.97
N LEU A 188 2.49 -12.74 -5.50
CA LEU A 188 3.65 -13.49 -5.02
C LEU A 188 3.28 -14.33 -3.79
N GLY A 189 2.61 -13.73 -2.80
CA GLY A 189 2.17 -14.46 -1.61
C GLY A 189 1.25 -15.63 -1.96
N ALA A 190 0.37 -15.46 -2.96
CA ALA A 190 -0.51 -16.52 -3.41
C ALA A 190 0.24 -17.65 -4.12
N LEU A 191 1.17 -17.32 -5.02
CA LEU A 191 2.01 -18.31 -5.71
C LEU A 191 2.86 -19.09 -4.70
N ILE A 192 3.52 -18.39 -3.79
CA ILE A 192 4.36 -19.00 -2.76
C ILE A 192 3.53 -19.92 -1.85
N ALA A 193 2.33 -19.50 -1.44
CA ALA A 193 1.43 -20.32 -0.63
C ALA A 193 1.02 -21.62 -1.34
N LEU A 194 0.73 -21.55 -2.65
CA LEU A 194 0.40 -22.72 -3.47
C LEU A 194 1.57 -23.71 -3.58
N LEU A 195 2.80 -23.19 -3.69
CA LEU A 195 4.01 -24.00 -3.84
C LEU A 195 4.44 -24.65 -2.53
N LEU A 196 4.46 -23.89 -1.43
CA LEU A 196 4.94 -24.36 -0.13
C LEU A 196 3.89 -25.12 0.67
N ARG A 197 2.60 -24.80 0.48
CA ARG A 197 1.46 -25.42 1.20
C ARG A 197 1.59 -25.39 2.73
N ARG A 198 2.41 -24.46 3.25
CA ARG A 198 2.68 -24.22 4.67
C ARG A 198 2.61 -22.74 4.93
N THR A 199 1.79 -22.34 5.88
CA THR A 199 1.47 -20.92 6.16
C THR A 199 2.70 -20.13 6.57
N LEU A 200 3.40 -20.56 7.62
CA LEU A 200 4.54 -19.83 8.18
C LEU A 200 5.70 -19.72 7.16
N ALA A 201 6.00 -20.82 6.46
CA ALA A 201 7.04 -20.82 5.43
C ALA A 201 6.67 -19.90 4.26
N SER A 202 5.39 -19.89 3.85
CA SER A 202 4.89 -18.97 2.83
C SER A 202 5.01 -17.52 3.25
N MET A 203 4.62 -17.20 4.47
CA MET A 203 4.69 -15.86 5.04
C MET A 203 6.13 -15.33 5.05
N ALA A 204 7.07 -16.10 5.59
CA ALA A 204 8.48 -15.74 5.66
C ALA A 204 9.09 -15.51 4.26
N LEU A 205 8.85 -16.44 3.32
CA LEU A 205 9.40 -16.32 1.97
C LEU A 205 8.78 -15.15 1.20
N THR A 206 7.48 -14.88 1.40
CA THR A 206 6.81 -13.75 0.74
C THR A 206 7.41 -12.42 1.18
N VAL A 207 7.69 -12.25 2.48
CA VAL A 207 8.37 -11.06 3.01
C VAL A 207 9.76 -10.94 2.42
N ALA A 208 10.56 -12.01 2.47
CA ALA A 208 11.92 -12.01 1.95
C ALA A 208 11.97 -11.61 0.46
N VAL A 209 11.11 -12.21 -0.38
CA VAL A 209 11.03 -11.90 -1.81
C VAL A 209 10.54 -10.47 -2.04
N SER A 210 9.53 -10.01 -1.30
CA SER A 210 8.99 -8.65 -1.46
C SER A 210 10.03 -7.59 -1.06
N LEU A 211 10.75 -7.79 0.05
CA LEU A 211 11.83 -6.90 0.47
C LEU A 211 12.98 -6.89 -0.53
N ALA A 212 13.38 -8.05 -1.05
CA ALA A 212 14.41 -8.13 -2.08
C ALA A 212 14.01 -7.34 -3.34
N LEU A 213 12.74 -7.42 -3.76
CA LEU A 213 12.23 -6.65 -4.90
C LEU A 213 12.20 -5.14 -4.62
N ILE A 214 11.85 -4.72 -3.39
CA ILE A 214 11.87 -3.31 -2.99
C ILE A 214 13.31 -2.76 -3.09
N VAL A 215 14.28 -3.47 -2.51
CA VAL A 215 15.70 -3.06 -2.53
C VAL A 215 16.26 -3.08 -3.95
N ALA A 216 15.99 -4.13 -4.73
CA ALA A 216 16.50 -4.25 -6.10
C ALA A 216 15.96 -3.16 -7.02
N ARG A 217 14.68 -2.78 -6.87
CA ARG A 217 14.09 -1.68 -7.65
C ARG A 217 14.76 -0.35 -7.35
N GLU A 218 14.98 -0.07 -6.07
CA GLU A 218 15.65 1.17 -5.66
C GLU A 218 17.09 1.23 -6.18
N ALA A 219 17.82 0.11 -6.12
CA ALA A 219 19.20 0.04 -6.59
C ALA A 219 19.36 0.28 -8.11
N VAL A 220 18.34 -0.02 -8.91
CA VAL A 220 18.38 0.05 -10.38
C VAL A 220 17.51 1.20 -10.93
N ARG A 221 16.87 2.00 -10.05
CA ARG A 221 15.94 3.06 -10.48
C ARG A 221 16.67 4.12 -11.31
N PRO A 222 16.33 4.32 -12.60
CA PRO A 222 16.96 5.35 -13.39
C PRO A 222 16.49 6.74 -12.95
N GLY A 223 17.38 7.72 -13.04
CA GLY A 223 17.00 9.13 -12.91
C GLY A 223 16.17 9.57 -14.11
N GLY A 224 15.12 10.37 -13.89
CA GLY A 224 14.30 10.88 -14.98
C GLY A 224 13.08 11.67 -14.52
N PRO A 225 12.27 12.16 -15.47
CA PRO A 225 11.02 12.87 -15.15
C PRO A 225 10.05 11.94 -14.41
N PHE A 226 9.37 12.49 -13.40
CA PHE A 226 8.54 11.73 -12.46
C PHE A 226 7.45 10.89 -13.14
N TRP A 227 6.64 11.49 -14.01
CA TRP A 227 5.47 10.83 -14.60
C TRP A 227 5.80 9.70 -15.59
N PRO A 228 6.70 9.88 -16.58
CA PRO A 228 7.15 8.78 -17.42
C PRO A 228 7.70 7.61 -16.62
N LEU A 229 8.52 7.88 -15.60
CA LEU A 229 9.11 6.85 -14.75
C LEU A 229 8.05 6.09 -13.94
N GLN A 230 7.09 6.81 -13.35
CA GLN A 230 5.96 6.21 -12.63
C GLN A 230 5.14 5.26 -13.49
N LEU A 231 4.82 5.67 -14.73
CA LEU A 231 3.99 4.88 -15.63
C LEU A 231 4.71 3.65 -16.17
N THR A 232 6.00 3.77 -16.53
CA THR A 232 6.79 2.62 -17.01
C THR A 232 6.94 1.58 -15.90
N GLU A 233 7.31 2.01 -14.70
CA GLU A 233 7.48 1.13 -13.56
C GLU A 233 6.16 0.46 -13.13
N THR A 234 5.06 1.22 -13.12
CA THR A 234 3.72 0.66 -12.91
C THR A 234 3.40 -0.39 -13.96
N GLY A 235 3.66 -0.12 -15.24
CA GLY A 235 3.42 -1.07 -16.32
C GLY A 235 4.19 -2.39 -16.13
N ILE A 236 5.47 -2.30 -15.76
CA ILE A 236 6.30 -3.47 -15.44
C ILE A 236 5.73 -4.25 -14.26
N LEU A 237 5.39 -3.57 -13.16
CA LEU A 237 4.87 -4.20 -11.94
C LEU A 237 3.52 -4.89 -12.18
N VAL A 238 2.61 -4.27 -12.94
CA VAL A 238 1.32 -4.86 -13.32
C VAL A 238 1.53 -6.07 -14.21
N ALA A 239 2.45 -6.00 -15.18
CA ALA A 239 2.78 -7.13 -16.05
C ALA A 239 3.35 -8.31 -15.24
N LEU A 240 4.25 -8.05 -14.29
CA LEU A 240 4.78 -9.05 -13.37
C LEU A 240 3.68 -9.65 -12.49
N ALA A 241 2.81 -8.82 -11.92
CA ALA A 241 1.69 -9.29 -11.08
C ALA A 241 0.75 -10.20 -11.88
N ALA A 242 0.44 -9.83 -13.14
CA ALA A 242 -0.36 -10.65 -14.04
C ALA A 242 0.33 -11.97 -14.40
N ALA A 243 1.64 -11.95 -14.69
CA ALA A 243 2.42 -13.14 -14.99
C ALA A 243 2.49 -14.12 -13.80
N VAL A 244 2.74 -13.60 -12.59
CA VAL A 244 2.77 -14.39 -11.34
C VAL A 244 1.39 -14.97 -11.05
N THR A 245 0.32 -14.19 -11.23
CA THR A 245 -1.06 -14.68 -11.09
C THR A 245 -1.35 -15.80 -12.09
N ALA A 246 -1.00 -15.61 -13.37
CA ALA A 246 -1.16 -16.64 -14.39
C ALA A 246 -0.36 -17.92 -14.05
N LEU A 247 0.86 -17.77 -13.51
CA LEU A 247 1.66 -18.90 -13.04
C LEU A 247 0.98 -19.62 -11.87
N ALA A 248 0.39 -18.90 -10.91
CA ALA A 248 -0.37 -19.50 -9.81
C ALA A 248 -1.54 -20.35 -10.33
N PHE A 249 -2.29 -19.86 -11.33
CA PHE A 249 -3.34 -20.66 -11.99
C PHE A 249 -2.78 -21.88 -12.73
N ARG A 250 -1.61 -21.77 -13.38
CA ARG A 250 -0.96 -22.91 -14.04
C ARG A 250 -0.50 -23.97 -13.04
N VAL A 251 0.12 -23.56 -11.92
CA VAL A 251 0.54 -24.44 -10.82
C VAL A 251 -0.68 -25.16 -10.25
N LEU A 252 -1.78 -24.44 -10.01
CA LEU A 252 -3.01 -25.05 -9.52
C LEU A 252 -3.55 -26.11 -10.47
N ARG A 253 -3.59 -25.83 -11.79
CA ARG A 253 -4.04 -26.82 -12.79
C ARG A 253 -3.19 -28.09 -12.78
N ARG A 254 -1.87 -27.99 -12.59
CA ARG A 254 -0.98 -29.16 -12.52
C ARG A 254 -1.24 -30.07 -11.33
N TYR A 255 -1.84 -29.58 -10.25
CA TYR A 255 -2.23 -30.43 -9.13
C TYR A 255 -3.54 -31.20 -9.36
N HIS A 256 -4.23 -30.93 -10.47
CA HIS A 256 -5.55 -31.49 -10.80
C HIS A 256 -5.63 -32.23 -12.13
N ALA A 257 -4.55 -32.20 -12.91
CA ALA A 257 -4.38 -33.07 -14.07
C ALA A 257 -3.87 -34.43 -13.59
#